data_AF-A0A0H4CCE4-F1
#
_entry.id   AF-A0A0H4CCE4-F1
#
_cell.length_a   1.000
_cell.length_b   1.000
_cell.length_c   1.000
_cell.angle_alpha   90.00
_cell.angle_beta   90.00
_cell.angle_gamma   90.00
#
_symmetry.space_group_name_H-M   'P 1'
#
loop_
_entity.id
_entity.type
_entity.pdbx_description
1 polymer ?
#
loop_
_entity_poly.entity_id
_entity_poly.type
_entity_poly.pdbx_seq_one_letter_code
_entity_poly.pdbx_strand_id
1 'polypeptide(L)'
;MTTPGFRPTHVVPPHGLPAWEAPDPARPTVPLDPLLPVQLVDRRGDWGYIRCANGWGAWVDGRLLVAVPDDPPAGGETDGIADPRPLLARVEQALADYRAAVEDLAAGGLDGEAFETRTEGLRIGLVVDGASMWLYDAEEGRWLYGDGRRLSTYATDRSVDGVDDGVRASDRLVAPEGER
;
A
#
# COMPACT_ATOMS: atom_id res chain seq x y z
N MET A 1 28.67 1.89 14.50
CA MET A 1 27.20 1.78 14.55
C MET A 1 26.65 2.63 13.42
N THR A 2 26.24 2.03 12.32
CA THR A 2 25.61 2.73 11.20
C THR A 2 24.14 2.95 11.54
N THR A 3 23.72 4.20 11.68
CA THR A 3 22.29 4.55 11.78
C THR A 3 21.58 3.97 10.56
N PRO A 4 20.50 3.18 10.71
CA PRO A 4 19.76 2.71 9.56
C PRO A 4 19.30 3.93 8.75
N GLY A 5 19.55 3.91 7.44
CA GLY A 5 19.16 4.98 6.54
C GLY A 5 17.65 5.16 6.50
N PHE A 6 17.19 6.31 6.01
CA PHE A 6 15.78 6.55 5.77
C PHE A 6 15.19 5.45 4.87
N ARG A 7 14.11 4.81 5.33
CA ARG A 7 13.35 3.83 4.58
C ARG A 7 11.88 4.25 4.60
N PRO A 8 11.30 4.64 3.46
CA PRO A 8 9.90 5.03 3.41
C PRO A 8 9.02 3.81 3.67
N THR A 9 7.97 4.01 4.47
CA THR A 9 6.93 3.00 4.68
C THR A 9 5.60 3.45 4.08
N HIS A 10 5.47 4.73 3.75
CA HIS A 10 4.25 5.33 3.21
C HIS A 10 4.56 6.43 2.20
N VAL A 11 3.57 6.82 1.42
CA VAL A 11 3.58 7.96 0.51
C VAL A 11 2.42 8.90 0.85
N VAL A 12 2.68 10.20 0.77
CA VAL A 12 1.67 11.25 0.90
C VAL A 12 0.70 11.21 -0.30
N PRO A 13 -0.62 11.40 -0.12
CA PRO A 13 -1.57 11.32 -1.22
C PRO A 13 -1.31 12.39 -2.32
N PRO A 14 -1.87 12.21 -3.53
CA PRO A 14 -1.59 13.07 -4.69
C PRO A 14 -1.94 14.56 -4.54
N HIS A 15 -2.70 14.93 -3.51
CA HIS A 15 -3.08 16.31 -3.20
C HIS A 15 -2.27 16.93 -2.05
N GLY A 16 -1.20 16.25 -1.60
CA GLY A 16 -0.44 16.64 -0.42
C GLY A 16 -1.16 16.27 0.86
N LEU A 17 -0.57 16.60 2.01
CA LEU A 17 -1.19 16.29 3.31
C LEU A 17 -0.87 17.39 4.32
N PRO A 18 -1.87 17.97 5.00
CA PRO A 18 -1.60 18.88 6.10
C PRO A 18 -0.76 18.21 7.19
N ALA A 19 0.06 18.98 7.87
CA ALA A 19 0.97 18.50 8.90
C ALA A 19 0.88 19.37 10.16
N TRP A 20 1.26 18.80 11.30
CA TRP A 20 1.15 19.45 12.61
C TRP A 20 2.36 19.12 13.50
N GLU A 21 2.73 20.02 14.40
CA GLU A 21 3.81 19.77 15.38
C GLU A 21 3.39 18.77 16.48
N ALA A 22 2.09 18.72 16.77
CA ALA A 22 1.45 17.85 17.74
C ALA A 22 0.16 17.28 17.13
N PRO A 23 -0.43 16.19 17.67
CA PRO A 23 -1.72 15.68 17.22
C PRO A 23 -2.89 16.58 17.68
N ASP A 24 -2.86 17.84 17.24
CA ASP A 24 -3.81 18.91 17.53
C ASP A 24 -4.22 19.56 16.19
N PRO A 25 -5.45 19.34 15.71
CA PRO A 25 -5.87 19.81 14.40
C PRO A 25 -5.91 21.35 14.29
N ALA A 26 -5.92 22.08 15.41
CA ALA A 26 -6.06 23.53 15.43
C ALA A 26 -4.80 24.32 15.02
N ARG A 27 -3.64 23.66 14.89
CA ARG A 27 -2.34 24.33 14.69
C ARG A 27 -1.51 23.70 13.56
N PRO A 28 -1.95 23.83 12.29
CA PRO A 28 -1.21 23.28 11.17
C PRO A 28 0.12 24.00 10.96
N THR A 29 1.10 23.26 10.45
CA THR A 29 2.40 23.76 9.98
C THR A 29 2.46 23.69 8.44
N VAL A 30 3.66 23.75 7.88
CA VAL A 30 3.90 23.56 6.45
C VAL A 30 3.39 22.18 6.01
N PRO A 31 2.50 22.08 5.00
CA PRO A 31 1.98 20.80 4.54
C PRO A 31 3.08 19.97 3.87
N LEU A 32 2.86 18.66 3.81
CA LEU A 32 3.69 17.75 3.03
C LEU A 32 3.34 17.87 1.55
N ASP A 33 4.38 17.85 0.71
CA ASP A 33 4.23 17.84 -0.74
C ASP A 33 3.51 16.57 -1.23
N PRO A 34 2.72 16.66 -2.32
CA PRO A 34 2.14 15.50 -2.98
C PRO A 34 3.17 14.40 -3.26
N LEU A 35 2.76 13.14 -3.06
CA LEU A 35 3.55 11.95 -3.39
C LEU A 35 4.91 11.88 -2.68
N LEU A 36 5.11 12.65 -1.62
CA LEU A 36 6.34 12.64 -0.82
C LEU A 36 6.48 11.31 -0.06
N PRO A 37 7.58 10.56 -0.23
CA PRO A 37 7.86 9.38 0.57
C PRO A 37 8.14 9.76 2.02
N VAL A 38 7.51 9.05 2.95
CA VAL A 38 7.65 9.26 4.38
C VAL A 38 7.79 7.94 5.13
N GLN A 39 8.48 7.97 6.26
CA GLN A 39 8.50 6.87 7.21
C GLN A 39 7.48 7.16 8.30
N LEU A 40 6.46 6.33 8.44
CA LEU A 40 5.58 6.36 9.61
C LEU A 40 6.31 5.74 10.81
N VAL A 41 6.43 6.51 11.90
CA VAL A 41 7.24 6.16 13.08
C VAL A 41 6.38 5.89 14.32
N ASP A 42 5.24 6.58 14.48
CA ASP A 42 4.33 6.37 15.61
C ASP A 42 2.87 6.54 15.15
N ARG A 43 1.92 5.92 15.88
CA ARG A 43 0.47 6.12 15.68
C ARG A 43 -0.24 6.39 17.00
N ARG A 44 -1.17 7.35 16.97
CA ARG A 44 -2.03 7.71 18.11
C ARG A 44 -3.45 7.94 17.64
N GLY A 45 -4.29 6.90 17.71
CA GLY A 45 -5.60 6.92 17.06
C GLY A 45 -5.44 7.17 15.56
N ASP A 46 -6.13 8.16 15.03
CA ASP A 46 -6.08 8.54 13.62
C ASP A 46 -4.78 9.30 13.24
N TRP A 47 -3.98 9.72 14.22
CA TRP A 47 -2.76 10.47 13.97
C TRP A 47 -1.58 9.55 13.67
N GLY A 48 -0.77 9.94 12.67
CA GLY A 48 0.51 9.32 12.36
C GLY A 48 1.66 10.31 12.52
N TYR A 49 2.70 9.95 13.27
CA TYR A 49 3.94 10.72 13.30
C TYR A 49 4.88 10.21 12.20
N ILE A 50 5.29 11.08 11.30
CA ILE A 50 6.14 10.74 10.16
C ILE A 50 7.54 11.34 10.29
N ARG A 51 8.48 10.78 9.52
CA ARG A 51 9.78 11.38 9.22
C ARG A 51 10.02 11.41 7.72
N CYS A 52 10.66 12.47 7.26
CA CYS A 52 11.12 12.66 5.88
C CYS A 52 12.61 12.31 5.76
N ALA A 53 13.10 12.13 4.53
CA ALA A 53 14.50 11.79 4.25
C ALA A 53 15.51 12.82 4.77
N ASN A 54 15.12 14.09 4.86
CA ASN A 54 15.94 15.18 5.39
C ASN A 54 15.97 15.25 6.94
N GLY A 55 15.29 14.31 7.63
CA GLY A 55 15.22 14.24 9.09
C GLY A 55 14.11 15.08 9.73
N TRP A 56 13.39 15.89 8.95
CA TRP A 56 12.19 16.60 9.42
C TRP A 56 11.06 15.61 9.73
N GLY A 57 10.19 15.95 10.68
CA GLY A 57 9.08 15.10 11.09
C GLY A 57 7.89 15.91 11.60
N ALA A 58 6.70 15.33 11.47
CA ALA A 58 5.44 15.98 11.81
C ALA A 58 4.34 14.93 12.05
N TRP A 59 3.25 15.36 12.68
CA TRP A 59 2.01 14.61 12.78
C TRP A 59 1.13 14.87 11.56
N VAL A 60 0.40 13.86 11.10
CA VAL A 60 -0.58 13.93 10.00
C VAL A 60 -1.81 13.07 10.31
N ASP A 61 -2.88 13.18 9.53
CA ASP A 61 -3.93 12.16 9.50
C ASP A 61 -3.36 10.88 8.87
N GLY A 62 -3.03 9.91 9.72
CA GLY A 62 -2.37 8.68 9.35
C GLY A 62 -3.24 7.74 8.51
N ARG A 63 -4.55 7.99 8.43
CA ARG A 63 -5.48 7.20 7.60
C ARG A 63 -5.35 7.55 6.11
N LEU A 64 -4.85 8.74 5.81
CA LEU A 64 -4.70 9.24 4.43
C LEU A 64 -3.35 8.87 3.80
N LEU A 65 -2.43 8.30 4.58
CA LEU A 65 -1.15 7.83 4.08
C LEU A 65 -1.34 6.55 3.25
N VAL A 66 -0.72 6.51 2.08
CA VAL A 66 -0.70 5.32 1.22
C VAL A 66 0.45 4.44 1.67
N ALA A 67 0.18 3.24 2.19
CA ALA A 67 1.22 2.32 2.62
C ALA A 67 2.06 1.85 1.43
N VAL A 68 3.38 1.87 1.59
CA VAL A 68 4.32 1.16 0.72
C VAL A 68 4.58 -0.18 1.39
N PRO A 69 4.47 -1.31 0.66
CA PRO A 69 4.92 -2.61 1.14
C PRO A 69 6.29 -2.52 1.81
N ASP A 70 6.42 -3.05 3.04
CA ASP A 70 7.73 -3.34 3.59
C ASP A 70 8.48 -4.31 2.67
N ASP A 71 9.82 -4.31 2.74
CA ASP A 71 10.63 -5.35 2.11
C ASP A 71 10.06 -6.72 2.50
N PRO A 72 10.00 -7.67 1.55
CA PRO A 72 9.59 -9.04 1.88
C PRO A 72 10.48 -9.56 3.02
N PRO A 73 9.93 -10.36 3.96
CA PRO A 73 10.76 -11.01 4.98
C PRO A 73 11.88 -11.76 4.26
N ALA A 74 13.12 -11.43 4.59
CA ALA A 74 14.27 -12.15 4.08
C ALA A 74 14.13 -13.63 4.46
N GLY A 75 13.83 -14.47 3.47
CA GLY A 75 13.80 -15.91 3.62
C GLY A 75 12.55 -16.46 4.30
N GLY A 76 11.44 -16.53 3.56
CA GLY A 76 10.48 -17.61 3.69
C GLY A 76 10.35 -18.25 2.31
N GLU A 77 10.46 -19.56 2.21
CA GLU A 77 10.35 -20.31 0.95
C GLU A 77 9.05 -19.95 0.22
N THR A 78 9.12 -19.00 -0.71
CA THR A 78 8.05 -18.76 -1.67
C THR A 78 8.10 -19.87 -2.69
N ASP A 79 7.20 -20.84 -2.55
CA ASP A 79 6.69 -21.59 -3.70
C ASP A 79 6.11 -20.55 -4.68
N GLY A 80 6.95 -19.96 -5.51
CA GLY A 80 6.49 -19.07 -6.55
C GLY A 80 5.71 -19.92 -7.56
N ILE A 81 4.38 -19.77 -7.58
CA ILE A 81 3.49 -20.67 -8.32
C ILE A 81 3.26 -20.16 -9.75
N ALA A 82 3.19 -18.84 -9.95
CA ALA A 82 2.76 -18.25 -11.22
C ALA A 82 3.88 -17.56 -12.00
N ASP A 83 3.88 -17.74 -13.33
CA ASP A 83 4.70 -17.01 -14.28
C ASP A 83 4.24 -15.53 -14.34
N PRO A 84 5.15 -14.53 -14.21
CA PRO A 84 4.77 -13.12 -14.26
C PRO A 84 4.36 -12.61 -15.64
N ARG A 85 4.78 -13.26 -16.73
CA ARG A 85 4.62 -12.74 -18.10
C ARG A 85 3.17 -12.47 -18.52
N PRO A 86 2.18 -13.35 -18.24
CA PRO A 86 0.79 -13.09 -18.60
C PRO A 86 0.18 -11.89 -17.86
N LEU A 87 0.52 -11.71 -16.58
CA LEU A 87 0.06 -10.56 -15.79
C LEU A 87 0.70 -9.26 -16.27
N LEU A 88 1.99 -9.28 -16.60
CA LEU A 88 2.67 -8.13 -17.22
C LEU A 88 2.03 -7.71 -18.54
N ALA A 89 1.69 -8.67 -19.41
CA ALA A 89 1.00 -8.39 -20.67
C ALA A 89 -0.39 -7.76 -20.45
N ARG A 90 -1.12 -8.20 -19.43
CA ARG A 90 -2.41 -7.59 -19.06
C ARG A 90 -2.26 -6.16 -18.55
N VAL A 91 -1.25 -5.89 -17.73
CA VAL A 91 -0.91 -4.54 -17.27
C VAL A 91 -0.55 -3.63 -18.43
N GLU A 92 0.26 -4.12 -19.37
CA GLU A 92 0.61 -3.39 -20.60
C GLU A 92 -0.63 -3.04 -21.42
N GLN A 93 -1.53 -4.00 -21.63
CA GLN A 93 -2.77 -3.77 -22.38
C GLN A 93 -3.68 -2.75 -21.67
N ALA A 94 -3.90 -2.91 -20.37
CA ALA A 94 -4.72 -1.99 -19.59
C ALA A 94 -4.17 -0.55 -19.61
N LEU A 95 -2.83 -0.41 -19.52
CA LEU A 95 -2.17 0.89 -19.62
C LEU A 95 -2.30 1.48 -21.04
N ALA A 96 -2.19 0.65 -22.07
CA ALA A 96 -2.37 1.09 -23.47
C ALA A 96 -3.81 1.56 -23.72
N ASP A 97 -4.81 0.85 -23.20
CA ASP A 97 -6.22 1.20 -23.33
C ASP A 97 -6.54 2.51 -22.61
N TYR A 98 -6.00 2.70 -21.40
CA TYR A 98 -6.14 3.95 -20.65
C TYR A 98 -5.48 5.12 -21.39
N ARG A 99 -4.25 4.91 -21.90
CA ARG A 99 -3.53 5.93 -22.67
C ARG A 99 -4.33 6.33 -23.91
N ALA A 100 -4.91 5.39 -24.64
CA ALA A 100 -5.75 5.68 -25.80
C ALA A 100 -6.99 6.51 -25.41
N ALA A 101 -7.66 6.19 -24.30
CA ALA A 101 -8.78 6.98 -23.81
C ALA A 101 -8.37 8.42 -23.45
N VAL A 102 -7.19 8.61 -22.84
CA VAL A 102 -6.63 9.93 -22.51
C VAL A 102 -6.28 10.71 -23.79
N GLU A 103 -5.68 10.06 -24.77
CA GLU A 103 -5.36 10.66 -26.07
C GLU A 103 -6.63 11.10 -26.82
N ASP A 104 -7.68 10.26 -26.84
CA ASP A 104 -8.97 10.57 -27.45
C ASP A 104 -9.67 11.76 -26.74
N LEU A 105 -9.65 11.78 -25.40
CA LEU A 105 -10.19 12.89 -24.61
C LEU A 105 -9.44 14.19 -24.90
N ALA A 106 -8.10 14.15 -24.93
CA ALA A 106 -7.26 15.32 -25.22
C ALA A 106 -7.46 15.85 -26.65
N ALA A 107 -7.74 14.96 -27.61
CA ALA A 107 -8.06 15.32 -28.99
C ALA A 107 -9.50 15.81 -29.18
N GLY A 108 -10.35 15.75 -28.14
CA GLY A 108 -11.78 16.08 -28.19
C GLY A 108 -12.63 15.03 -28.91
N GLY A 109 -12.11 13.83 -29.14
CA GLY A 109 -12.84 12.69 -29.70
C GLY A 109 -13.69 11.95 -28.66
N LEU A 110 -13.51 12.28 -27.38
CA LEU A 110 -14.24 11.71 -26.25
C LEU A 110 -14.65 12.84 -25.31
N ASP A 111 -15.89 12.83 -24.82
CA ASP A 111 -16.32 13.75 -23.75
C ASP A 111 -16.04 13.16 -22.35
N GLY A 112 -16.23 13.97 -21.30
CA GLY A 112 -15.90 13.58 -19.93
C GLY A 112 -16.72 12.38 -19.41
N GLU A 113 -18.01 12.31 -19.73
CA GLU A 113 -18.90 11.21 -19.30
C GLU A 113 -18.54 9.90 -20.00
N ALA A 114 -18.24 9.97 -21.31
CA ALA A 114 -17.73 8.84 -22.07
C ALA A 114 -16.37 8.38 -21.52
N PHE A 115 -15.52 9.30 -21.05
CA PHE A 115 -14.20 8.96 -20.50
C PHE A 115 -14.33 8.24 -19.17
N GLU A 116 -15.19 8.74 -18.28
CA GLU A 116 -15.52 8.09 -17.02
C GLU A 116 -16.07 6.68 -17.26
N THR A 117 -17.05 6.54 -18.16
CA THR A 117 -17.64 5.24 -18.51
C THR A 117 -16.58 4.28 -19.10
N ARG A 118 -15.71 4.77 -19.99
CA ARG A 118 -14.69 3.95 -20.65
C ARG A 118 -13.58 3.49 -19.70
N THR A 119 -13.35 4.23 -18.62
CA THR A 119 -12.30 3.93 -17.64
C THR A 119 -12.87 3.38 -16.33
N GLU A 120 -14.18 3.20 -16.24
CA GLU A 120 -14.85 2.67 -15.05
C GLU A 120 -14.30 1.29 -14.67
N GLY A 121 -13.99 1.11 -13.38
CA GLY A 121 -13.51 -0.16 -12.85
C GLY A 121 -12.09 -0.54 -13.26
N LEU A 122 -11.40 0.27 -14.07
CA LEU A 122 -10.02 0.01 -14.47
C LEU A 122 -9.08 0.16 -13.27
N ARG A 123 -8.33 -0.91 -12.96
CA ARG A 123 -7.34 -0.93 -11.89
C ARG A 123 -6.01 -1.44 -12.43
N ILE A 124 -4.98 -0.62 -12.30
CA ILE A 124 -3.63 -0.93 -12.78
C ILE A 124 -2.66 -0.70 -11.62
N GLY A 125 -1.88 -1.72 -11.26
CA GLY A 125 -0.88 -1.63 -10.21
C GLY A 125 0.38 -2.39 -10.59
N LEU A 126 1.50 -1.68 -10.69
CA LEU A 126 2.82 -2.24 -10.93
C LEU A 126 3.88 -1.39 -10.23
N VAL A 127 4.70 -2.03 -9.41
CA VAL A 127 5.92 -1.45 -8.84
C VAL A 127 7.07 -2.38 -9.17
N VAL A 128 8.18 -1.84 -9.68
CA VAL A 128 9.38 -2.60 -10.00
C VAL A 128 10.58 -1.92 -9.36
N ASP A 129 11.35 -2.67 -8.59
CA ASP A 129 12.63 -2.26 -8.01
C ASP A 129 13.68 -3.36 -8.25
N GLY A 130 14.53 -3.14 -9.25
CA GLY A 130 15.49 -4.15 -9.70
C GLY A 130 14.78 -5.44 -10.15
N ALA A 131 15.08 -6.55 -9.46
CA ALA A 131 14.43 -7.83 -9.71
C ALA A 131 13.07 -7.95 -9.00
N SER A 132 12.86 -7.20 -7.92
CA SER A 132 11.63 -7.24 -7.12
C SER A 132 10.50 -6.53 -7.85
N MET A 133 9.32 -7.16 -7.88
CA MET A 133 8.12 -6.59 -8.49
C MET A 133 6.88 -6.87 -7.67
N TRP A 134 5.97 -5.89 -7.67
CA TRP A 134 4.61 -6.00 -7.15
C TRP A 134 3.63 -5.76 -8.28
N LEU A 135 2.71 -6.71 -8.48
CA LEU A 135 1.71 -6.67 -9.54
C LEU A 135 0.32 -6.78 -8.92
N TYR A 136 -0.59 -5.91 -9.31
CA TYR A 136 -1.99 -6.03 -8.95
C TYR A 136 -2.74 -6.86 -9.99
N ASP A 137 -3.24 -8.02 -9.57
CA ASP A 137 -4.13 -8.88 -10.33
C ASP A 137 -5.57 -8.40 -10.12
N ALA A 138 -6.06 -7.59 -11.07
CA ALA A 138 -7.38 -6.99 -11.00
C ALA A 138 -8.52 -8.00 -11.16
N GLU A 139 -8.30 -9.13 -11.85
CA GLU A 139 -9.29 -10.20 -11.98
C GLU A 139 -9.55 -10.86 -10.62
N GLU A 140 -8.49 -11.04 -9.84
CA GLU A 140 -8.56 -11.77 -8.57
C GLU A 140 -8.60 -10.86 -7.34
N GLY A 141 -8.43 -9.55 -7.49
CA GLY A 141 -8.44 -8.62 -6.37
C GLY A 141 -7.28 -8.91 -5.40
N ARG A 142 -6.05 -9.00 -5.93
CA ARG A 142 -4.88 -9.29 -5.11
C ARG A 142 -3.60 -8.66 -5.64
N TRP A 143 -2.73 -8.30 -4.72
CA TRP A 143 -1.34 -7.99 -4.99
C TRP A 143 -0.51 -9.26 -4.98
N LEU A 144 0.40 -9.34 -5.92
CA LEU A 144 1.39 -10.40 -6.08
C LEU A 144 2.79 -9.79 -5.92
N TYR A 145 3.71 -10.54 -5.33
CA TYR A 145 5.13 -10.21 -5.23
C TYR A 145 5.97 -11.26 -5.97
N GLY A 146 7.05 -10.82 -6.63
CA GLY A 146 8.00 -11.70 -7.29
C GLY A 146 9.35 -11.09 -7.60
N ASP A 147 10.22 -11.93 -8.16
CA ASP A 147 11.62 -11.61 -8.51
C ASP A 147 11.87 -11.63 -10.04
N GLY A 148 10.80 -11.55 -10.83
CA GLY A 148 10.82 -11.68 -12.29
C GLY A 148 10.88 -13.11 -12.82
N ARG A 149 11.03 -14.11 -11.95
CA ARG A 149 10.96 -15.53 -12.34
C ARG A 149 9.63 -16.14 -11.95
N ARG A 150 9.11 -15.78 -10.77
CA ARG A 150 7.86 -16.31 -10.23
C ARG A 150 7.14 -15.27 -9.38
N LEU A 151 5.82 -15.44 -9.25
CA LEU A 151 4.94 -14.65 -8.41
C LEU A 151 4.35 -15.49 -7.27
N SER A 152 4.08 -14.81 -6.17
CA SER A 152 3.36 -15.31 -4.98
C SER A 152 2.36 -14.26 -4.52
N THR A 153 1.26 -14.69 -3.90
CA THR A 153 0.28 -13.76 -3.34
C THR A 153 0.90 -12.98 -2.19
N TYR A 154 0.89 -11.65 -2.32
CA TYR A 154 1.39 -10.70 -1.33
C TYR A 154 0.27 -10.20 -0.41
N ALA A 155 -0.84 -9.74 -0.99
CA ALA A 155 -2.00 -9.23 -0.25
C ALA A 155 -3.27 -9.39 -1.09
N THR A 156 -4.45 -9.41 -0.47
CA THR A 156 -5.74 -9.42 -1.18
C THR A 156 -6.53 -8.16 -0.83
N ASP A 157 -7.23 -7.57 -1.80
CA ASP A 157 -8.10 -6.40 -1.58
C ASP A 157 -9.53 -6.79 -1.18
N ARG A 158 -9.88 -8.09 -1.30
CA ARG A 158 -11.16 -8.64 -0.86
C ARG A 158 -11.26 -8.61 0.67
N SER A 159 -12.35 -8.08 1.20
CA SER A 159 -12.74 -8.26 2.59
C SER A 159 -12.96 -9.75 2.86
N VAL A 160 -12.35 -10.26 3.93
CA VAL A 160 -12.69 -11.60 4.45
C VAL A 160 -14.08 -11.48 5.09
N ASP A 161 -15.13 -11.69 4.30
CA ASP A 161 -16.47 -11.85 4.86
C ASP A 161 -16.50 -13.16 5.67
N GLY A 162 -16.55 -13.02 6.99
CA GLY A 162 -16.92 -14.08 7.92
C GLY A 162 -15.79 -14.98 8.40
N VAL A 163 -14.93 -14.47 9.28
CA VAL A 163 -14.46 -15.29 10.40
C VAL A 163 -15.27 -14.88 11.61
N ASP A 164 -16.36 -15.61 11.83
CA ASP A 164 -17.01 -15.76 13.13
C ASP A 164 -15.90 -16.11 14.13
N ASP A 165 -15.60 -15.19 15.04
CA ASP A 165 -14.60 -15.36 16.09
C ASP A 165 -15.21 -16.32 17.13
N GLY A 166 -15.25 -17.59 16.72
CA GLY A 166 -15.66 -18.71 17.53
C GLY A 166 -14.72 -18.80 18.72
N VAL A 167 -15.20 -18.26 19.85
CA VAL A 167 -14.86 -18.57 21.23
C VAL A 167 -13.78 -19.65 21.33
N ARG A 168 -12.51 -19.24 21.35
CA ARG A 168 -11.45 -20.05 21.97
C ARG A 168 -11.34 -19.65 23.43
N ALA A 169 -12.29 -20.15 24.21
CA ALA A 169 -12.00 -20.47 25.59
C ALA A 169 -11.01 -21.63 25.60
N SER A 170 -9.77 -21.38 26.02
CA SER A 170 -8.89 -22.30 26.79
C SER A 170 -7.47 -21.75 26.78
N ASP A 171 -7.07 -21.04 27.83
CA ASP A 171 -6.05 -21.59 28.72
C ASP A 171 -6.01 -20.80 30.02
N ARG A 172 -6.50 -21.39 31.12
CA ARG A 172 -6.23 -20.91 32.48
C ARG A 172 -5.39 -21.98 33.16
N LEU A 173 -4.12 -22.00 32.80
CA LEU A 173 -3.09 -22.68 33.57
C LEU A 173 -2.84 -21.86 34.85
N VAL A 174 -3.35 -22.34 35.99
CA VAL A 174 -2.84 -21.96 37.32
C VAL A 174 -2.23 -23.21 37.91
N ALA A 175 -0.90 -23.20 38.03
CA ALA A 175 -0.10 -24.23 38.66
C ALA A 175 -0.26 -24.18 40.21
N PRO A 176 0.11 -25.27 40.92
CA PRO A 176 -0.28 -25.48 42.31
C PRO A 176 0.74 -24.93 43.30
N GLU A 177 0.28 -24.42 44.44
CA GLU A 177 1.07 -24.31 45.67
C GLU A 177 0.19 -24.73 46.85
N GLY A 178 0.66 -25.73 47.60
CA GLY A 178 0.04 -26.21 48.82
C GLY A 178 0.56 -25.47 50.06
N GLU A 179 -0.22 -25.51 51.14
CA GLU A 179 0.22 -25.80 52.51
C GLU A 179 -0.95 -25.59 53.49
N ARG A 180 -1.53 -26.69 53.98
CA ARG A 180 -1.44 -27.11 55.40
C ARG A 180 -2.18 -28.42 55.63
#